data_AF-A0A4P1RJT4-F1
#
_entry.id   AF-A0A4P1RJT4-F1
#
_cell.length_a   1.000
_cell.length_b   1.000
_cell.length_c   1.000
_cell.angle_alpha   90.00
_cell.angle_beta   90.00
_cell.angle_gamma   90.00
#
_symmetry.space_group_name_H-M   'P 1'
#
loop_
_entity.id
_entity.type
_entity.pdbx_description
1 polymer ?
#
loop_
_entity_poly.entity_id
_entity_poly.type
_entity_poly.pdbx_seq_one_letter_code
_entity_poly.pdbx_strand_id
1 'polypeptide(L)'
;MDGVESIRIIPRANVGITNKIPNLQLSFHCKDKYRDNGFHTLAPGESYNFGFAISPFFINRTQWFCLFSWEGESHYFNIYIEIRDSCKNCEWIIQKKGPCKNLGPPDSYTCFTWDDKEQHKLQGRKRLLISNITTQQEPPLALQPLNS
;
A
#
# COMPACT_ATOMS: atom_id res chain seq x y z
N MET A 1 35.35 2.76 30.21
CA MET A 1 34.98 3.87 29.30
C MET A 1 33.98 3.29 28.33
N ASP A 2 32.71 3.50 28.67
CA ASP A 2 31.56 2.90 28.05
C ASP A 2 31.33 3.54 26.67
N GLY A 3 31.29 2.70 25.64
CA GLY A 3 31.11 3.12 24.27
C GLY A 3 30.40 2.03 23.47
N VAL A 4 29.31 1.50 24.02
CA VAL A 4 28.52 0.48 23.35
C VAL A 4 27.39 1.15 22.59
N GLU A 5 27.60 1.18 21.27
CA GLU A 5 26.62 1.27 20.18
C GLU A 5 25.52 2.32 20.28
N SER A 6 25.61 3.32 19.39
CA SER A 6 24.44 4.14 19.02
C SER A 6 23.32 3.23 18.54
N ILE A 7 22.33 2.95 19.39
CA ILE A 7 21.09 2.28 19.00
C ILE A 7 20.44 3.17 17.94
N ARG A 8 20.60 2.82 16.67
CA ARG A 8 19.85 3.44 15.57
C ARG A 8 18.39 3.05 15.74
N ILE A 9 17.62 3.87 16.45
CA ILE A 9 16.17 3.68 16.58
C ILE A 9 15.56 3.89 15.19
N ILE A 10 15.27 2.79 14.48
CA ILE A 10 14.57 2.84 13.21
C ILE A 10 13.11 3.19 13.50
N PRO A 11 12.58 4.33 12.99
CA PRO A 11 11.19 4.71 13.19
C PRO A 11 10.25 3.64 12.62
N ARG A 12 9.10 3.46 13.25
CA ARG A 12 8.08 2.49 12.84
C ARG A 12 6.70 3.12 12.85
N ALA A 13 5.86 2.68 11.91
CA ALA A 13 4.43 2.95 11.90
C ALA A 13 3.65 1.65 11.95
N ASN A 14 2.43 1.73 12.46
CA ASN A 14 1.40 0.71 12.40
C ASN A 14 0.19 1.28 11.66
N VAL A 15 -0.37 0.51 10.75
CA VAL A 15 -1.61 0.83 10.04
C VAL A 15 -2.67 -0.16 10.51
N GLY A 16 -3.75 0.39 11.05
CA GLY A 16 -4.97 -0.35 11.35
C GLY A 16 -6.05 -0.09 10.32
N ILE A 17 -6.73 -1.15 9.93
CA ILE A 17 -7.79 -1.15 8.92
C ILE A 17 -9.01 -1.81 9.55
N THR A 18 -10.12 -1.07 9.63
CA THR A 18 -11.38 -1.57 10.15
C THR A 18 -12.44 -1.57 9.05
N ASN A 19 -13.11 -2.70 8.85
CA ASN A 19 -14.23 -2.79 7.93
C ASN A 19 -15.50 -2.22 8.58
N LYS A 20 -16.02 -1.10 8.06
CA LYS A 20 -17.33 -0.54 8.46
C LYS A 20 -18.32 -0.54 7.31
N ILE A 21 -18.14 -1.42 6.33
CA ILE A 21 -19.09 -1.63 5.26
C ILE A 21 -20.21 -2.55 5.76
N PRO A 22 -21.48 -2.12 5.80
CA PRO A 22 -22.57 -2.94 6.33
C PRO A 22 -22.75 -4.24 5.54
N ASN A 23 -22.74 -5.36 6.25
CA ASN A 23 -23.00 -6.71 5.73
C ASN A 23 -22.04 -7.22 4.63
N LEU A 24 -20.94 -6.52 4.34
CA LEU A 24 -19.99 -6.93 3.30
C LEU A 24 -18.65 -7.33 3.87
N GLN A 25 -18.11 -8.43 3.35
CA GLN A 25 -16.73 -8.81 3.57
C GLN A 25 -15.81 -7.89 2.75
N LEU A 26 -14.85 -7.28 3.44
CA LEU A 26 -13.81 -6.47 2.82
C LEU A 26 -12.59 -7.35 2.56
N SER A 27 -12.22 -7.50 1.29
CA SER A 27 -10.93 -8.07 0.88
C SER A 27 -9.93 -6.96 0.63
N PHE A 28 -8.67 -7.14 1.01
CA PHE A 28 -7.63 -6.18 0.65
C PHE A 28 -6.24 -6.78 0.53
N HIS A 29 -5.41 -6.12 -0.28
CA HIS A 29 -3.99 -6.44 -0.44
C HIS A 29 -3.18 -5.15 -0.36
N CYS A 30 -2.29 -5.05 0.62
CA CYS A 30 -1.44 -3.88 0.85
C CYS A 30 0.03 -4.21 0.59
N LYS A 31 0.74 -3.29 -0.06
CA LYS A 31 2.19 -3.39 -0.24
C LYS A 31 2.85 -2.01 -0.35
N ASP A 32 4.16 -1.98 -0.14
CA ASP A 32 4.99 -0.83 -0.52
C ASP A 32 5.91 -1.20 -1.69
N LYS A 33 7.02 -0.47 -1.88
CA LYS A 33 7.98 -0.74 -2.95
C LYS A 33 8.75 -2.06 -2.76
N TYR A 34 8.95 -2.51 -1.52
CA TYR A 34 9.88 -3.59 -1.16
C TYR A 34 9.24 -4.71 -0.33
N ARG A 35 8.08 -4.46 0.27
CA ARG A 35 7.39 -5.31 1.23
C ARG A 35 5.97 -5.52 0.79
N ASP A 36 5.48 -6.73 1.03
CA ASP A 36 4.12 -7.13 0.72
C ASP A 36 3.49 -7.66 2.01
N ASN A 37 2.32 -7.13 2.38
CA ASN A 37 1.59 -7.56 3.56
C ASN A 37 0.64 -8.74 3.27
N GLY A 38 0.52 -9.15 2.02
CA GLY A 38 -0.35 -10.24 1.57
C GLY A 38 -1.81 -9.83 1.50
N PHE A 39 -2.62 -10.82 1.14
CA PHE A 39 -4.07 -10.71 1.01
C PHE A 39 -4.76 -11.02 2.34
N HIS A 40 -5.75 -10.20 2.70
CA HIS A 40 -6.53 -10.32 3.92
C HIS A 40 -8.01 -10.13 3.64
N THR A 41 -8.85 -10.67 4.52
CA THR A 41 -10.31 -10.49 4.51
C THR A 41 -10.79 -10.10 5.90
N LEU A 42 -11.72 -9.15 5.97
CA LEU A 42 -12.37 -8.70 7.19
C LEU A 42 -13.89 -8.79 7.06
N ALA A 43 -14.54 -9.49 7.97
CA ALA A 43 -15.98 -9.41 8.14
C ALA A 43 -16.41 -8.01 8.64
N PRO A 44 -17.70 -7.65 8.53
CA PRO A 44 -18.19 -6.37 9.04
C PRO A 44 -17.83 -6.15 10.50
N GLY A 45 -17.19 -5.02 10.80
CA GLY A 45 -16.77 -4.64 12.15
C GLY A 45 -15.39 -5.15 12.56
N GLU A 46 -14.77 -6.05 11.81
CA GLU A 46 -13.43 -6.56 12.12
C GLU A 46 -12.32 -5.57 11.75
N SER A 47 -11.17 -5.75 12.41
CA SER A 47 -9.98 -4.93 12.21
C SER A 47 -8.74 -5.78 11.98
N TYR A 48 -7.81 -5.25 11.19
CA TYR A 48 -6.50 -5.82 10.95
C TYR A 48 -5.42 -4.75 11.06
N ASN A 49 -4.29 -5.09 11.70
CA ASN A 49 -3.18 -4.19 11.93
C ASN A 49 -1.87 -4.78 11.39
N PHE A 50 -1.04 -3.95 10.76
CA PHE A 50 0.31 -4.34 10.39
C PHE A 50 1.32 -3.21 10.60
N GLY A 51 2.50 -3.57 11.07
CA GLY A 51 3.57 -2.65 11.40
C GLY A 51 4.72 -2.72 10.41
N PHE A 52 5.38 -1.59 10.18
CA PHE A 52 6.51 -1.50 9.26
C PHE A 52 7.52 -0.44 9.68
N ALA A 53 8.79 -0.68 9.31
CA ALA A 53 9.85 0.30 9.44
C ALA A 53 9.68 1.45 8.43
N ILE A 54 9.89 2.67 8.89
CA ILE A 54 9.95 3.88 8.08
C ILE A 54 11.41 4.07 7.63
N SER A 55 11.63 4.28 6.34
CA SER A 55 12.96 4.51 5.81
C SER A 55 13.52 5.84 6.33
N PRO A 56 14.68 5.86 7.02
CA PRO A 56 15.29 7.09 7.52
C PRO A 56 15.99 7.90 6.42
N PHE A 57 16.19 7.33 5.23
CA PHE A 57 16.90 7.99 4.13
C PHE A 57 15.95 8.95 3.39
N PHE A 58 16.27 10.25 3.49
CA PHE A 58 15.57 11.46 3.00
C PHE A 58 15.06 11.47 1.54
N ILE A 59 15.23 10.39 0.78
CA ILE A 59 14.94 10.31 -0.66
C ILE A 59 13.73 9.40 -0.94
N ASN A 60 13.39 8.47 -0.04
CA ASN A 60 12.27 7.55 -0.21
C ASN A 60 11.29 7.68 0.95
N ARG A 61 10.26 8.51 0.76
CA ARG A 61 9.18 8.65 1.73
C ARG A 61 8.35 7.36 1.73
N THR A 62 8.24 6.71 2.88
CA THR A 62 7.52 5.43 3.03
C THR A 62 6.09 5.59 2.54
N GLN A 63 5.66 4.72 1.64
CA GLN A 63 4.31 4.74 1.08
C GLN A 63 3.79 3.31 0.96
N TRP A 64 2.64 3.05 1.59
CA TRP A 64 1.89 1.82 1.42
C TRP A 64 0.61 2.11 0.65
N PHE A 65 0.33 1.24 -0.32
CA PHE A 65 -0.91 1.29 -1.09
C PHE A 65 -1.65 -0.02 -0.92
N CYS A 66 -2.97 0.07 -0.89
CA CYS A 66 -3.87 -1.07 -0.78
C CYS A 66 -4.85 -1.07 -1.94
N LEU A 67 -5.14 -2.27 -2.44
CA LEU A 67 -6.33 -2.55 -3.22
C LEU A 67 -7.39 -3.10 -2.27
N PHE A 68 -8.54 -2.44 -2.20
CA PHE A 68 -9.70 -2.87 -1.43
C PHE A 68 -10.79 -3.36 -2.39
N SER A 69 -11.45 -4.47 -2.05
CA SER A 69 -12.50 -5.07 -2.88
C SER A 69 -13.65 -5.63 -2.04
N TRP A 70 -14.88 -5.41 -2.51
CA TRP A 70 -16.12 -5.98 -1.96
C TRP A 70 -17.18 -5.98 -3.07
N GLU A 71 -18.08 -6.98 -3.13
CA GLU A 71 -19.19 -7.05 -4.11
C GLU A 71 -18.83 -6.77 -5.58
N GLY A 72 -17.63 -7.15 -6.02
CA GLY A 72 -17.16 -6.88 -7.38
C GLY A 72 -16.68 -5.44 -7.63
N GLU A 73 -16.76 -4.56 -6.63
CA GLU A 73 -16.08 -3.26 -6.63
C GLU A 73 -14.62 -3.41 -6.24
N SER A 74 -13.79 -2.50 -6.72
CA SER A 74 -12.36 -2.48 -6.42
C SER A 74 -11.83 -1.05 -6.43
N HIS A 75 -11.17 -0.67 -5.34
CA HIS A 75 -10.73 0.69 -5.08
C HIS A 75 -9.28 0.71 -4.58
N TYR A 76 -8.48 1.63 -5.11
CA TYR A 76 -7.11 1.83 -4.66
C TYR A 76 -7.03 2.98 -3.67
N PHE A 77 -6.17 2.83 -2.66
CA PHE A 77 -5.85 3.94 -1.77
C PHE A 77 -4.45 3.82 -1.21
N ASN A 78 -3.76 4.96 -1.12
CA ASN A 78 -2.50 5.03 -0.38
C ASN A 78 -2.82 5.09 1.11
N ILE A 79 -2.85 3.93 1.78
CA ILE A 79 -3.21 3.81 3.20
C ILE A 79 -2.18 4.48 4.12
N TYR A 80 -0.94 4.64 3.64
CA TYR A 80 0.09 5.38 4.35
C TYR A 80 0.95 6.16 3.36
N ILE A 81 1.16 7.43 3.65
CA ILE A 81 2.17 8.28 3.00
C ILE A 81 2.87 9.04 4.11
N GLU A 82 4.18 8.85 4.27
CA GLU A 82 4.97 9.50 5.34
C GLU A 82 4.66 11.00 5.46
N ILE A 83 4.61 11.72 4.33
CA ILE A 83 4.33 13.18 4.29
C ILE A 83 2.99 13.54 4.90
N ARG A 84 1.96 12.78 4.53
CA ARG A 84 0.58 13.05 4.87
C ARG A 84 0.30 12.63 6.31
N ASP A 85 0.88 11.49 6.69
CA ASP A 85 0.44 10.78 7.86
C ASP A 85 1.33 10.99 9.07
N SER A 86 2.65 10.96 8.92
CA SER A 86 3.67 11.10 9.98
C SER A 86 3.26 10.51 11.34
N CYS A 87 2.54 9.38 11.32
CA CYS A 87 1.90 8.80 12.50
C CYS A 87 2.68 7.57 12.97
N LYS A 88 2.62 7.29 14.27
CA LYS A 88 3.05 6.00 14.83
C LYS A 88 1.98 4.92 14.67
N ASN A 89 0.72 5.28 14.90
CA ASN A 89 -0.44 4.42 14.68
C ASN A 89 -1.43 5.20 13.80
N CYS A 90 -1.77 4.65 12.64
CA CYS A 90 -2.75 5.21 11.72
C CYS A 90 -3.94 4.28 11.64
N GLU A 91 -5.03 4.65 12.30
CA GLU A 91 -6.27 3.89 12.30
C GLU A 91 -7.18 4.38 11.18
N TRP A 92 -7.53 3.47 10.28
CA TRP A 92 -8.40 3.71 9.14
C TRP A 92 -9.68 2.91 9.24
N ILE A 93 -10.78 3.56 8.91
CA ILE A 93 -12.08 2.95 8.73
C ILE A 93 -12.40 2.94 7.24
N ILE A 94 -12.72 1.77 6.69
CA ILE A 94 -13.11 1.60 5.29
C ILE A 94 -14.64 1.57 5.20
N GLN A 95 -15.18 2.44 4.36
CA GLN A 95 -16.61 2.56 4.08
C GLN A 95 -16.85 2.60 2.57
N LYS A 96 -18.09 2.37 2.12
CA LYS A 96 -18.44 2.46 0.68
C LYS A 96 -18.05 3.80 0.05
N LYS A 97 -18.15 4.90 0.80
CA LYS A 97 -17.81 6.25 0.31
C LYS A 97 -16.31 6.52 0.22
N GLY A 98 -15.49 5.76 0.96
CA GLY A 98 -14.06 6.02 1.07
C GLY A 98 -13.45 5.63 2.41
N PRO A 99 -12.12 5.72 2.51
CA PRO A 99 -11.39 5.52 3.75
C PRO A 99 -11.41 6.78 4.62
N CYS A 100 -11.59 6.60 5.93
CA CYS A 100 -11.56 7.67 6.93
C CYS A 100 -10.48 7.39 7.97
N LYS A 101 -9.55 8.33 8.15
CA LYS A 101 -8.51 8.27 9.17
C LYS A 101 -9.03 8.82 10.49
N ASN A 102 -8.86 8.08 11.58
CA ASN A 102 -9.12 8.57 12.93
C ASN A 102 -8.03 9.57 13.36
N LEU A 103 -8.44 10.72 13.89
CA LEU A 103 -7.53 11.78 14.32
C LEU A 103 -7.24 11.78 15.83
N GLY A 104 -7.87 10.90 16.62
CA GLY A 104 -7.63 10.75 18.06
C GLY A 104 -8.78 11.25 18.95
N PRO A 105 -9.25 12.50 18.83
CA PRO A 105 -10.43 12.96 19.56
C PRO A 105 -11.68 12.14 19.20
N PRO A 106 -12.67 12.04 20.10
CA PRO A 106 -13.95 11.41 19.80
C PRO A 106 -14.55 12.03 18.53
N ASP A 107 -14.98 11.16 17.61
CA ASP A 107 -15.65 11.53 16.35
C ASP A 107 -14.85 12.42 15.38
N SER A 108 -13.54 12.55 15.57
CA SER A 108 -12.68 13.30 14.65
C SER A 108 -12.09 12.40 13.58
N TYR A 109 -12.59 12.56 12.34
CA TYR A 109 -12.13 11.80 11.18
C TYR A 109 -11.76 12.72 10.01
N THR A 110 -10.71 12.35 9.27
CA THR A 110 -10.46 12.88 7.92
C THR A 110 -10.80 11.79 6.90
N CYS A 111 -11.81 12.03 6.08
CA CYS A 111 -12.27 11.09 5.06
C CYS A 111 -11.80 11.51 3.66
N PHE A 112 -11.47 10.51 2.85
CA PHE A 112 -11.10 10.66 1.44
C PHE A 112 -12.15 9.98 0.59
N THR A 113 -12.33 10.43 -0.66
CA THR A 113 -13.18 9.72 -1.62
C THR A 113 -12.35 8.75 -2.44
N TRP A 114 -12.96 7.69 -2.97
CA TRP A 114 -12.26 6.76 -3.86
C TRP A 114 -11.84 7.42 -5.20
N ASP A 115 -12.55 8.47 -5.62
CA ASP A 115 -12.41 9.11 -6.93
C ASP A 115 -11.41 10.28 -6.98
N ASP A 116 -10.55 10.43 -5.97
CA ASP A 116 -9.52 11.47 -5.99
C ASP A 116 -8.54 11.21 -7.16
N LYS A 117 -8.80 11.86 -8.31
CA LYS A 117 -8.10 11.74 -9.60
C LYS A 117 -6.58 11.84 -9.50
N GLU A 118 -6.06 12.45 -8.44
CA GLU A 118 -4.63 12.53 -8.14
C GLU A 118 -4.02 11.17 -7.74
N GLN A 119 -4.79 10.27 -7.13
CA GLN A 119 -4.33 8.93 -6.76
C GLN A 119 -4.25 7.99 -7.98
N HIS A 120 -5.23 8.08 -8.89
CA HIS A 120 -5.25 7.31 -10.15
C HIS A 120 -4.17 7.74 -11.15
N LYS A 121 -3.82 9.03 -11.25
CA LYS A 121 -2.76 9.52 -12.15
C LYS A 121 -1.38 8.93 -11.83
N LEU A 122 -1.07 8.68 -10.55
CA LEU A 122 0.19 8.06 -10.11
C LEU A 122 0.27 6.56 -10.47
N GLN A 123 -0.85 5.85 -10.43
CA GLN A 123 -0.91 4.43 -10.82
C GLN A 123 -0.96 4.24 -12.34
N GLY A 124 -1.69 5.10 -13.07
CA GLY A 124 -1.75 5.07 -14.53
C GLY A 124 -0.38 5.32 -15.19
N ARG A 125 0.39 6.28 -14.67
CA ARG A 125 1.78 6.53 -15.13
C ARG A 125 2.71 5.34 -14.86
N LYS A 126 2.59 4.65 -13.72
CA LYS A 126 3.38 3.44 -13.46
C LYS A 126 2.99 2.27 -14.35
N ARG A 127 1.69 2.07 -14.63
CA ARG A 127 1.23 0.98 -15.51
C ARG A 127 1.66 1.18 -16.97
N LEU A 128 1.61 2.42 -17.47
CA LEU A 128 2.10 2.78 -18.83
C LEU A 128 3.62 2.64 -18.97
N LEU A 129 4.39 2.91 -17.90
CA LEU A 129 5.84 2.70 -17.92
C LEU A 129 6.22 1.20 -17.89
N ILE A 130 5.43 0.35 -17.22
CA ILE A 130 5.70 -1.11 -17.16
C ILE A 130 5.33 -1.81 -18.47
N SER A 131 4.30 -1.35 -19.20
CA SER A 131 3.94 -1.93 -20.50
C SER A 131 4.95 -1.66 -21.62
N ASN A 132 5.83 -0.65 -21.46
CA ASN A 132 6.82 -0.27 -22.48
C ASN A 132 8.19 -0.94 -22.32
N ILE A 133 8.42 -1.78 -21.30
CA ILE A 133 9.76 -2.37 -21.03
C ILE A 133 9.88 -3.85 -21.46
N THR A 134 8.83 -4.49 -21.97
CA THR A 134 8.88 -5.91 -22.36
C THR A 134 8.73 -6.13 -23.86
N THR A 135 9.67 -5.64 -24.68
CA THR A 135 9.96 -6.24 -26.00
C THR A 135 11.39 -5.93 -26.46
N GLN A 136 12.37 -6.59 -25.85
CA GLN A 136 13.64 -6.95 -26.52
C GLN A 136 14.09 -8.28 -25.92
N GLN A 137 13.41 -9.37 -26.30
CA GLN A 137 13.99 -10.70 -26.17
C GLN A 137 14.52 -11.06 -27.56
N GLU A 138 15.84 -11.03 -27.68
CA GLU A 138 16.60 -11.49 -28.83
C GLU A 138 16.22 -12.95 -29.15
N PRO A 139 15.91 -13.30 -30.41
CA PRO A 139 15.55 -14.65 -30.77
C PRO A 139 16.75 -15.61 -30.63
N PRO A 140 16.53 -16.86 -30.20
CA PRO A 140 17.62 -17.84 -30.06
C PRO A 140 18.23 -18.20 -31.42
N LEU A 141 19.56 -18.14 -31.50
CA LEU A 141 20.35 -18.62 -32.64
C LEU A 141 19.99 -20.08 -32.97
N ALA A 142 19.45 -20.30 -34.16
CA ALA A 142 19.23 -21.63 -34.70
C ALA A 142 20.58 -22.26 -35.12
N LEU A 143 20.90 -23.41 -34.55
CA LEU A 143 22.01 -24.27 -34.99
C LEU A 143 21.67 -24.84 -36.38
N GLN A 144 22.52 -24.60 -37.38
CA GLN A 144 22.41 -25.25 -38.69
C GLN A 144 23.02 -26.65 -38.66
N PRO A 145 22.36 -27.68 -39.21
CA PRO A 145 22.98 -28.99 -39.39
C PRO A 145 23.90 -29.03 -40.63
N LEU A 146 24.93 -29.87 -40.46
CA LEU A 146 26.02 -30.21 -41.36
C LEU A 146 25.48 -30.92 -42.63
N ASN A 147 25.75 -30.38 -43.82
CA ASN A 147 25.43 -31.05 -45.08
C ASN A 147 26.69 -31.71 -45.66
N SER A 148 26.51 -32.96 -46.09
CA SER A 148 27.46 -33.83 -46.80
C SER A 148 27.76 -33.37 -48.23
#